data_AF-A0A7W4EUH9-F1
#
_entry.id   AF-A0A7W4EUH9-F1
#
_cell.length_a   1.000
_cell.length_b   1.000
_cell.length_c   1.000
_cell.angle_alpha   90.00
_cell.angle_beta   90.00
_cell.angle_gamma   90.00
#
_symmetry.space_group_name_H-M   'P 1'
#
loop_
_entity.id
_entity.type
_entity.pdbx_description
1 polymer ?
#
loop_
_entity_poly.entity_id
_entity_poly.type
_entity_poly.pdbx_seq_one_letter_code
_entity_poly.pdbx_strand_id
1 'polypeptide(L)' 'QVLVTHDMLGITQEFSPRFLRRYAALGDEMLQAFQHYIDDVKRGDFPNEREQY' A
#
# COMPACT_ATOMS: atom_id res chain seq x y z
N GLN A 1 20.00 -16.38 8.51
CA GLN A 1 19.39 -15.11 8.95
C GLN A 1 17.89 -15.26 8.73
N VAL A 2 17.05 -15.05 9.75
CA VAL A 2 15.58 -15.04 9.59
C VAL A 2 15.16 -13.60 9.46
N LEU A 3 14.36 -13.30 8.45
CA LEU A 3 13.94 -11.94 8.16
C LEU A 3 12.46 -11.94 7.82
N VAL A 4 11.71 -11.03 8.43
CA VAL A 4 10.25 -10.96 8.31
C VAL A 4 9.91 -10.24 7.01
N THR A 5 9.16 -10.90 6.13
CA THR A 5 8.79 -10.37 4.81
C THR A 5 8.11 -9.00 4.89
N HIS A 6 7.24 -8.78 5.87
CA HIS A 6 6.52 -7.52 6.06
C HIS A 6 7.45 -6.34 6.34
N ASP A 7 8.49 -6.57 7.14
CA ASP A 7 9.48 -5.54 7.48
C ASP A 7 10.40 -5.24 6.28
N MET A 8 10.77 -6.27 5.49
CA MET A 8 11.52 -6.05 4.23
C MET A 8 10.76 -5.20 3.24
N LEU A 9 9.46 -5.47 3.09
CA LEU A 9 8.62 -4.81 2.12
C LEU A 9 8.08 -3.47 2.61
N GLY A 10 8.38 -3.08 3.86
CA GLY A 10 7.95 -1.82 4.43
C GLY A 10 6.43 -1.70 4.59
N ILE A 11 5.75 -2.82 4.84
CA ILE A 11 4.29 -2.86 5.11
C ILE A 11 4.01 -2.28 6.51
N THR A 12 4.87 -2.60 7.48
CA THR A 12 4.81 -2.14 8.87
C THR A 12 5.77 -0.96 9.07
N GLN A 13 5.25 0.20 9.48
CA GLN A 13 6.09 1.40 9.71
C GLN A 13 6.63 1.50 11.15
N GLU A 14 6.02 0.81 12.12
CA GLU A 14 6.28 1.06 13.55
C GLU A 14 7.51 0.34 14.12
N PHE A 15 8.11 -0.62 13.41
CA PHE A 15 9.31 -1.32 13.89
C PHE A 15 10.35 -1.48 12.79
N SER A 16 11.47 -0.77 12.91
CA SER A 16 12.63 -0.94 12.04
C SER A 16 13.86 -1.21 12.90
N PRO A 17 14.24 -2.47 13.13
CA PRO A 17 15.48 -2.77 13.84
C PRO A 17 16.66 -2.20 13.06
N ARG A 18 17.70 -1.71 13.74
CA ARG A 18 18.86 -0.98 13.16
C ARG A 18 19.55 -1.69 11.98
N PHE A 19 19.34 -2.99 11.80
CA PHE A 19 19.94 -3.81 10.73
C PHE A 19 18.96 -4.21 9.62
N LEU A 20 17.73 -3.67 9.61
CA LEU A 20 16.73 -3.97 8.60
C LEU A 20 17.04 -3.21 7.31
N ARG A 21 17.26 -3.95 6.23
CA ARG A 21 17.27 -3.40 4.87
C ARG A 21 15.87 -3.50 4.27
N ARG A 22 15.25 -2.35 3.99
CA ARG A 22 13.98 -2.27 3.26
C ARG A 22 14.24 -2.37 1.76
N TYR A 23 13.42 -3.14 1.07
CA TYR A 23 13.45 -3.33 -0.38
C TYR A 23 12.27 -2.66 -1.09
N ALA A 24 11.22 -2.33 -0.35
CA ALA A 24 10.07 -1.59 -0.84
C ALA A 24 9.46 -0.73 0.29
N ALA A 25 8.57 0.18 -0.07
CA ALA A 25 7.78 1.02 0.83
C ALA A 25 6.28 0.76 0.62
N LEU A 26 5.88 -0.52 0.67
CA LEU A 26 4.52 -0.92 0.30
C LEU A 26 3.43 -0.27 1.16
N GLY A 27 3.72 0.08 2.42
CA GLY A 27 2.77 0.82 3.25
C GLY A 27 2.35 2.16 2.63
N ASP A 28 3.29 2.90 2.04
CA ASP A 28 3.01 4.18 1.40
C ASP A 28 2.27 4.00 0.08
N GLU A 29 2.67 2.99 -0.73
CA GLU A 29 1.98 2.65 -1.97
C GLU A 29 0.53 2.21 -1.72
N MET A 30 0.30 1.40 -0.68
CA MET A 30 -1.03 1.00 -0.25
C MET A 30 -1.87 2.21 0.16
N LEU A 31 -1.30 3.12 0.95
CA LEU A 31 -2.01 4.34 1.38
C LEU A 31 -2.42 5.20 0.19
N GLN A 32 -1.53 5.39 -0.79
CA GLN A 32 -1.83 6.13 -2.01
C GLN A 32 -2.94 5.43 -2.82
N ALA A 33 -2.86 4.11 -2.99
CA ALA A 33 -3.88 3.35 -3.71
C ALA A 33 -5.26 3.50 -3.07
N PHE A 34 -5.35 3.46 -1.74
CA PHE A 34 -6.61 3.69 -1.03
C PHE A 34 -7.13 5.12 -1.19
N GLN A 35 -6.25 6.13 -1.16
CA GLN A 35 -6.64 7.52 -1.39
C GLN A 35 -7.19 7.73 -2.80
N HIS A 36 -6.52 7.21 -3.81
CA HIS A 36 -6.98 7.25 -5.20
C HIS A 36 -8.35 6.58 -5.35
N TYR A 37 -8.51 5.37 -4.80
CA TYR A 37 -9.80 4.68 -4.81
C TYR A 37 -10.91 5.52 -4.15
N ILE A 38 -10.64 6.12 -2.99
CA ILE A 38 -11.61 6.98 -2.29
C ILE A 38 -11.98 8.19 -3.15
N ASP A 39 -11.02 8.79 -3.83
CA ASP A 39 -11.25 9.94 -4.70
C ASP A 39 -12.07 9.55 -5.93
N ASP A 40 -11.77 8.41 -6.56
CA ASP A 40 -12.52 7.89 -7.71
C ASP A 40 -13.98 7.58 -7.33
N VAL A 41 -14.21 6.99 -6.15
CA VAL A 41 -15.57 6.77 -5.61
C VAL A 41 -16.29 8.09 -5.35
N LYS A 42 -15.62 9.09 -4.74
CA LYS A 42 -16.23 10.40 -4.46
C LYS A 42 -16.58 11.17 -5.72
N ARG A 43 -15.80 11.00 -6.78
CA ARG A 43 -16.02 11.62 -8.09
C ARG A 43 -17.07 10.89 -8.92
N GLY A 44 -17.46 9.68 -8.52
CA GLY A 44 -18.32 8.80 -9.30
C GLY A 44 -17.61 8.21 -10.51
N ASP A 45 -16.27 8.31 -10.57
CA ASP A 45 -15.42 7.73 -11.60
C ASP A 45 -15.29 6.19 -11.39
N PHE A 46 -15.52 5.72 -10.16
CA PHE A 46 -15.61 4.31 -9.82
C PHE A 46 -16.98 3.94 -9.18
N PRO A 47 -17.62 2.84 -9.61
CA PRO A 47 -17.26 2.01 -10.77
C PRO A 47 -17.63 2.73 -12.07
N ASN A 48 -16.82 2.62 -13.13
CA ASN A 48 -17.15 3.15 -14.45
C ASN A 48 -18.03 2.18 -15.28
N GLU A 49 -18.50 2.61 -16.45
CA GLU A 49 -19.36 1.79 -17.34
C GLU A 49 -18.75 0.43 -17.76
N ARG A 50 -17.43 0.23 -17.63
CA ARG A 50 -16.74 -1.05 -17.91
C ARG A 50 -16.54 -1.91 -16.66
N GLU A 51 -16.77 -1.35 -15.48
CA GLU A 51 -16.63 -1.99 -14.17
C GLU A 51 -18.00 -2.34 -13.56
N GLN A 52 -19.07 -2.06 -14.29
CA GLN A 52 -20.47 -2.38 -13.97
C GLN A 52 -20.96 -3.51 -14.91
N TYR A 53 -21.80 -4.42 -14.40
CA TYR A 53 -22.34 -5.57 -15.15
C TYR A 53 -23.67 -5.23 -15.83
#